data_AF-X1I1M6-F1
#
_entry.id   AF-X1I1M6-F1
#
_cell.length_a   1.000
_cell.length_b   1.000
_cell.length_c   1.000
_cell.angle_alpha   90.00
_cell.angle_beta   90.00
_cell.angle_gamma   90.00
#
_symmetry.space_group_name_H-M   'P 1'
#
loop_
_entity.id
_entity.type
_entity.pdbx_description
1 polymer ?
#
loop_
_entity_poly.entity_id
_entity_poly.type
_entity_poly.pdbx_seq_one_letter_code
_entity_poly.pdbx_strand_id
1 'polypeptide(L)'
;WQRISKDESWQADERARCIEEPWYWLINYVYTKRKDENVEGGVLERFPPDEYLRYIYHKLFTEPFFAADKSRQMRFSLLVMSWAVWLCQYRKHEQIVCQSQKEKDADRELIKERAYTIWRYQPSWLKPYAKYSFCTLKVEPTDSEIIGIPAGDNAGDQIRSKNPTRTILDEGGFYQGKF
;
A
#
# COMPACT_ATOMS: atom_id res chain seq x y z
N TRP A 1 19.51 9.82 16.35
CA TRP A 1 18.67 9.76 15.15
C TRP A 1 19.05 10.79 14.10
N GLN A 2 18.97 12.11 14.33
CA GLN A 2 19.28 13.13 13.29
C GLN A 2 20.71 13.14 12.74
N ARG A 3 21.72 12.69 13.51
CA ARG A 3 23.10 12.52 13.02
C ARG A 3 23.27 11.27 12.15
N ILE A 4 22.67 10.15 12.56
CA ILE A 4 22.72 8.85 11.84
C ILE A 4 21.95 8.96 10.51
N SER A 5 20.83 9.70 10.51
CA SER A 5 20.03 9.90 9.30
C SER A 5 20.68 10.79 8.25
N LYS A 6 21.88 11.33 8.48
CA LYS A 6 22.67 12.08 7.47
C LYS A 6 23.85 11.28 6.92
N ASP A 7 24.11 10.10 7.46
CA ASP A 7 25.16 9.21 7.00
C ASP A 7 24.65 8.43 5.77
N GLU A 8 25.26 8.68 4.61
CA GLU A 8 24.87 8.06 3.35
C GLU A 8 25.15 6.55 3.34
N SER A 9 26.23 6.09 4.00
CA SER A 9 26.54 4.66 4.09
C SER A 9 25.48 3.94 4.89
N TRP A 10 25.12 4.49 6.06
CA TRP A 10 24.07 3.92 6.88
C TRP A 10 22.71 3.91 6.15
N GLN A 11 22.37 4.99 5.43
CA GLN A 11 21.12 5.05 4.66
C GLN A 11 21.08 3.98 3.56
N ALA A 12 22.21 3.70 2.90
CA ALA A 12 22.31 2.67 1.88
C ALA A 12 22.09 1.27 2.49
N ASP A 13 22.76 0.97 3.60
CA ASP A 13 22.60 -0.31 4.32
C ASP A 13 21.17 -0.49 4.84
N GLU A 14 20.60 0.57 5.41
CA GLU A 14 19.24 0.54 5.95
C GLU A 14 18.18 0.39 4.86
N ARG A 15 18.42 1.00 3.68
CA ARG A 15 17.57 0.80 2.50
C ARG A 15 17.68 -0.63 2.00
N ALA A 16 18.87 -1.22 1.94
CA ALA A 16 19.06 -2.62 1.55
C ALA A 16 18.28 -3.54 2.50
N ARG A 17 18.37 -3.30 3.81
CA ARG A 17 17.58 -4.02 4.80
C ARG A 17 16.07 -3.89 4.58
N CYS A 18 15.56 -2.69 4.28
CA CYS A 18 14.14 -2.49 3.97
C CYS A 18 13.67 -3.26 2.73
N ILE A 19 14.58 -3.53 1.78
CA ILE A 19 14.32 -4.32 0.57
C ILE A 19 14.36 -5.83 0.89
N GLU A 20 15.27 -6.27 1.76
CA GLU A 20 15.40 -7.69 2.12
C GLU A 20 14.34 -8.14 3.16
N GLU A 21 13.96 -7.24 4.05
CA GLU A 21 13.03 -7.48 5.15
C GLU A 21 11.79 -6.55 5.05
N PRO A 22 10.80 -6.86 4.19
CA PRO A 22 9.60 -6.03 4.02
C PRO A 22 8.83 -5.78 5.33
N TRP A 23 8.78 -6.77 6.23
CA TRP A 23 8.14 -6.60 7.54
C TRP A 23 8.87 -5.60 8.43
N TYR A 24 10.21 -5.58 8.37
CA TYR A 24 11.02 -4.60 9.10
C TYR A 24 10.74 -3.19 8.59
N TRP A 25 10.67 -3.01 7.27
CA TRP A 25 10.28 -1.74 6.66
C TRP A 25 8.89 -1.28 7.15
N LEU A 26 7.91 -2.19 7.15
CA LEU A 26 6.53 -1.89 7.54
C LEU A 26 6.44 -1.33 8.96
N ILE A 27 7.01 -2.00 9.95
CA ILE A 27 6.86 -1.59 11.36
C ILE A 27 7.73 -0.40 11.76
N ASN A 28 8.81 -0.11 11.02
CA ASN A 28 9.74 0.97 11.37
C ASN A 28 9.50 2.27 10.58
N TYR A 29 9.04 2.16 9.32
CA TYR A 29 8.98 3.29 8.39
C TYR A 29 7.61 3.58 7.82
N VAL A 30 6.62 2.71 8.03
CA VAL A 30 5.23 3.01 7.67
C VAL A 30 4.51 3.62 8.86
N TYR A 31 3.88 4.75 8.60
CA TYR A 31 3.09 5.49 9.57
C TYR A 31 1.60 5.42 9.20
N THR A 32 0.78 5.31 10.23
CA THR A 32 -0.67 5.24 10.15
C THR A 32 -1.25 6.44 10.85
N LYS A 33 -2.31 7.02 10.28
CA LYS A 33 -3.07 8.08 10.95
C LYS A 33 -4.12 7.43 11.83
N ARG A 34 -3.98 7.57 13.14
CA ARG A 34 -5.02 7.16 14.08
C ARG A 34 -6.20 8.14 13.97
N LYS A 35 -7.38 7.63 13.62
CA LYS A 35 -8.64 8.38 13.57
C LYS A 35 -9.46 8.04 14.82
N ASP A 36 -8.97 8.42 15.99
CA ASP A 36 -9.75 8.34 17.22
C ASP A 36 -10.63 9.59 17.32
N GLU A 37 -11.88 9.44 17.77
CA GLU A 37 -12.87 10.52 17.86
C GLU A 37 -12.45 11.70 18.76
N ASN A 38 -11.41 11.52 19.57
CA ASN A 38 -10.95 12.49 20.58
C ASN A 38 -9.57 13.11 20.30
N VAL A 39 -9.00 12.91 19.10
CA VAL A 39 -7.66 13.44 18.77
C VAL A 39 -7.77 14.40 17.58
N GLU A 40 -7.95 15.69 17.88
CA GLU A 40 -7.84 16.76 16.88
C GLU A 40 -6.46 16.68 16.21
N GLY A 41 -6.44 16.51 14.88
CA GLY A 41 -5.22 16.49 14.07
C GLY A 41 -4.62 15.11 13.77
N GLY A 42 -5.09 14.02 14.41
CA GLY A 42 -4.67 12.64 14.15
C GLY A 42 -3.17 12.38 14.39
N VAL A 43 -2.85 11.61 15.43
CA VAL A 43 -1.44 11.26 15.71
C VAL A 43 -0.95 10.26 14.66
N LEU A 44 0.20 10.56 14.05
CA LEU A 44 0.94 9.61 13.21
C LEU A 44 1.67 8.61 14.10
N GLU A 45 1.30 7.35 13.96
CA GLU A 45 1.90 6.26 14.72
C GLU A 45 2.52 5.24 13.79
N ARG A 46 3.53 4.51 14.26
CA ARG A 46 4.09 3.40 13.50
C ARG A 46 3.05 2.31 13.29
N PHE A 47 3.21 1.57 12.20
CA PHE A 47 2.38 0.39 11.94
C PHE A 47 2.51 -0.62 13.10
N PRO A 48 1.40 -1.14 13.64
CA PRO A 48 1.43 -1.99 14.82
C PRO A 48 2.09 -3.35 14.51
N PRO A 49 2.99 -3.85 15.38
CA PRO A 49 3.71 -5.09 15.16
C PRO A 49 2.88 -6.34 15.56
N ASP A 50 1.60 -6.39 15.18
CA ASP A 50 0.71 -7.49 15.55
C ASP A 50 1.10 -8.79 14.79
N GLU A 51 1.18 -9.93 15.48
CA GLU A 51 1.63 -11.20 14.88
C GLU A 51 0.74 -11.68 13.73
N TYR A 52 -0.58 -11.49 13.84
CA TYR A 52 -1.50 -11.88 12.77
C TYR A 52 -1.25 -11.06 11.48
N LEU A 53 -0.88 -9.79 11.61
CA LEU A 53 -0.52 -8.95 10.47
C LEU A 53 0.78 -9.44 9.84
N ARG A 54 1.75 -9.86 10.64
CA ARG A 54 3.01 -10.46 10.14
C ARG A 54 2.75 -11.72 9.33
N TYR A 55 1.89 -12.61 9.85
CA TYR A 55 1.50 -13.84 9.15
C TYR A 55 0.83 -13.54 7.80
N ILE A 56 -0.15 -12.64 7.78
CA ILE A 56 -0.84 -12.25 6.55
C ILE A 56 0.13 -11.59 5.57
N TYR A 57 0.99 -10.69 6.04
CA TYR A 57 1.95 -10.00 5.18
C TYR A 57 2.89 -10.97 4.49
N HIS A 58 3.38 -11.98 5.21
CA HIS A 58 4.16 -13.07 4.64
C HIS A 58 3.38 -13.85 3.55
N LYS A 59 2.08 -14.11 3.77
CA LYS A 59 1.22 -14.77 2.80
C LYS A 59 1.05 -13.97 1.51
N LEU A 60 0.99 -12.64 1.58
CA LEU A 60 0.94 -11.79 0.38
C LEU A 60 2.17 -11.93 -0.55
N PHE A 61 3.33 -12.32 -0.01
CA PHE A 61 4.54 -12.54 -0.80
C PHE A 61 4.69 -13.96 -1.34
N THR A 62 4.08 -14.94 -0.69
CA THR A 62 4.32 -16.36 -0.92
C THR A 62 3.21 -17.04 -1.70
N GLU A 63 1.97 -16.55 -1.57
CA GLU A 63 0.82 -17.11 -2.23
C GLU A 63 0.50 -16.34 -3.52
N PRO A 64 0.32 -17.01 -4.68
CA PRO A 64 -0.09 -16.34 -5.91
C PRO A 64 -1.52 -15.79 -5.84
N PHE A 65 -2.35 -16.38 -4.98
CA PHE A 65 -3.72 -15.96 -4.70
C PHE A 65 -3.95 -15.95 -3.19
N PHE A 66 -4.50 -14.85 -2.69
CA PHE A 66 -4.85 -14.70 -1.28
C PHE A 66 -6.26 -14.15 -1.15
N ALA A 67 -7.13 -14.92 -0.53
CA ALA A 67 -8.46 -14.50 -0.12
C ALA A 67 -8.58 -14.66 1.39
N ALA A 68 -9.16 -13.67 2.05
CA ALA A 68 -9.41 -13.73 3.48
C ALA A 68 -10.75 -13.10 3.83
N ASP A 69 -11.51 -13.83 4.63
CA ASP A 69 -12.65 -13.28 5.33
C ASP A 69 -12.13 -12.40 6.48
N LYS A 70 -12.41 -11.11 6.40
CA LYS A 70 -12.02 -10.13 7.41
C LYS A 70 -13.23 -9.64 8.20
N SER A 71 -13.06 -9.46 9.51
CA SER A 71 -14.00 -8.69 10.32
C SER A 71 -13.82 -7.19 10.08
N ARG A 72 -14.83 -6.39 10.47
CA ARG A 72 -14.76 -4.92 10.42
C ARG A 72 -13.68 -4.41 11.38
N GLN A 73 -13.16 -3.22 11.09
CA GLN A 73 -12.13 -2.52 11.91
C GLN A 73 -10.76 -3.23 11.99
N MET A 74 -10.55 -4.29 11.20
CA MET A 74 -9.20 -4.83 11.01
C MET A 74 -8.34 -3.89 10.16
N ARG A 75 -7.03 -3.86 10.42
CA ARG A 75 -6.04 -3.07 9.65
C ARG A 75 -5.63 -3.75 8.33
N PHE A 76 -6.45 -4.68 7.85
CA PHE A 76 -6.16 -5.56 6.73
C PHE A 76 -5.94 -4.79 5.42
N SER A 77 -6.87 -3.90 5.04
CA SER A 77 -6.72 -3.13 3.80
C SER A 77 -5.50 -2.20 3.85
N LEU A 78 -5.14 -1.67 5.02
CA LEU A 78 -3.92 -0.87 5.18
C LEU A 78 -2.65 -1.73 5.03
N LEU A 79 -2.64 -2.95 5.57
CA LEU A 79 -1.55 -3.91 5.39
C LEU A 79 -1.31 -4.22 3.91
N VAL A 80 -2.40 -4.52 3.18
CA VAL A 80 -2.35 -4.83 1.74
C VAL A 80 -1.89 -3.62 0.92
N MET A 81 -2.34 -2.41 1.24
CA MET A 81 -1.84 -1.21 0.55
C MET A 81 -0.38 -0.91 0.89
N SER A 82 0.09 -1.25 2.09
CA SER A 82 1.51 -1.13 2.45
C SER A 82 2.36 -2.11 1.66
N TRP A 83 1.87 -3.33 1.43
CA TRP A 83 2.49 -4.30 0.52
C TRP A 83 2.58 -3.76 -0.91
N ALA A 84 1.49 -3.21 -1.44
CA ALA A 84 1.48 -2.63 -2.79
C ALA A 84 2.48 -1.47 -2.93
N VAL A 85 2.56 -0.57 -1.94
CA VAL A 85 3.54 0.52 -1.93
C VAL A 85 4.97 -0.03 -1.89
N TRP A 86 5.25 -1.02 -1.04
CA TRP A 86 6.56 -1.67 -0.97
C TRP A 86 6.96 -2.25 -2.34
N LEU A 87 6.04 -2.97 -3.00
CA LEU A 87 6.28 -3.52 -4.34
C LEU A 87 6.63 -2.43 -5.34
N CYS A 88 5.83 -1.37 -5.45
CA CYS A 88 6.10 -0.27 -6.37
C CYS A 88 7.39 0.50 -6.03
N GLN A 89 7.82 0.55 -4.77
CA GLN A 89 9.05 1.23 -4.37
C GLN A 89 10.31 0.44 -4.73
N TYR A 90 10.26 -0.90 -4.69
CA TYR A 90 11.45 -1.74 -4.73
C TYR A 90 11.48 -2.76 -5.88
N ARG A 91 10.38 -2.94 -6.61
CA ARG A 91 10.31 -3.73 -7.85
C ARG A 91 10.01 -2.83 -9.03
N LYS A 92 10.54 -3.17 -10.19
CA LYS A 92 10.37 -2.40 -11.43
C LYS A 92 9.14 -2.87 -12.18
N HIS A 93 8.49 -1.93 -12.87
CA HIS A 93 7.37 -2.19 -13.78
C HIS A 93 6.19 -2.93 -13.12
N GLU A 94 5.97 -2.71 -11.83
CA GLU A 94 4.79 -3.21 -11.15
C GLU A 94 3.59 -2.33 -11.50
N GLN A 95 2.53 -2.94 -12.01
CA GLN A 95 1.26 -2.27 -12.22
C GLN A 95 0.20 -2.96 -11.37
N ILE A 96 -0.16 -2.31 -10.27
CA ILE A 96 -1.05 -2.87 -9.26
C ILE A 96 -2.41 -2.21 -9.41
N VAL A 97 -3.44 -3.00 -9.69
CA VAL A 97 -4.82 -2.51 -9.80
C VAL A 97 -5.58 -2.81 -8.52
N CYS A 98 -6.06 -1.77 -7.86
CA CYS A 98 -6.86 -1.83 -6.65
C CYS A 98 -8.31 -1.47 -6.96
N GLN A 99 -9.21 -2.41 -6.76
CA GLN A 99 -10.63 -2.21 -6.94
C GLN A 99 -11.31 -1.86 -5.62
N SER A 100 -12.26 -0.93 -5.67
CA SER A 100 -13.22 -0.62 -4.61
C SER A 100 -14.61 -0.49 -5.21
N GLN A 101 -15.67 -0.54 -4.40
CA GLN A 101 -17.05 -0.44 -4.88
C GLN A 101 -17.30 0.83 -5.71
N LYS A 102 -16.72 1.96 -5.29
CA LYS A 102 -16.89 3.26 -5.94
C LYS A 102 -15.54 3.85 -6.28
N GLU A 103 -15.46 4.54 -7.41
CA GLU A 103 -14.24 5.20 -7.88
C GLU A 103 -13.73 6.23 -6.85
N LYS A 104 -14.65 7.01 -6.27
CA LYS A 104 -14.32 7.97 -5.21
C LYS A 104 -13.66 7.31 -4.00
N ASP A 105 -14.09 6.10 -3.64
CA ASP A 105 -13.54 5.35 -2.51
C ASP A 105 -12.19 4.71 -2.90
N ALA A 106 -12.05 4.27 -4.16
CA ALA A 106 -10.77 3.83 -4.71
C ALA A 106 -9.72 4.96 -4.62
N ASP A 107 -10.01 6.16 -5.13
CA ASP A 107 -9.10 7.30 -5.03
C ASP A 107 -8.87 7.73 -3.58
N ARG A 108 -9.94 8.04 -2.85
CA ARG A 108 -9.82 8.63 -1.50
C ARG A 108 -9.23 7.66 -0.51
N GLU A 109 -9.82 6.47 -0.35
CA GLU A 109 -9.45 5.55 0.73
C GLU A 109 -8.22 4.72 0.37
N LEU A 110 -8.13 4.17 -0.85
CA LEU A 110 -7.01 3.30 -1.23
C LEU A 110 -5.79 4.10 -1.70
N ILE A 111 -5.96 5.01 -2.64
CA ILE A 111 -4.80 5.71 -3.24
C ILE A 111 -4.32 6.84 -2.33
N LYS A 112 -5.18 7.79 -1.95
CA LYS A 112 -4.77 9.02 -1.25
C LYS A 112 -4.52 8.80 0.24
N GLU A 113 -5.49 8.26 0.97
CA GLU A 113 -5.39 8.12 2.43
C GLU A 113 -4.55 6.92 2.88
N ARG A 114 -4.39 5.89 2.04
CA ARG A 114 -3.51 4.74 2.32
C ARG A 114 -2.20 4.84 1.56
N ALA A 115 -2.17 4.53 0.26
CA ALA A 115 -0.91 4.38 -0.48
C ALA A 115 -0.04 5.64 -0.47
N TYR A 116 -0.60 6.79 -0.83
CA TYR A 116 0.12 8.06 -0.86
C TYR A 116 0.54 8.52 0.54
N THR A 117 -0.29 8.29 1.56
CA THR A 117 0.07 8.58 2.96
C THR A 117 1.24 7.72 3.42
N ILE A 118 1.22 6.41 3.17
CA ILE A 118 2.32 5.49 3.48
C ILE A 118 3.61 5.98 2.82
N TRP A 119 3.57 6.35 1.54
CA TRP A 119 4.72 6.91 0.83
C TRP A 119 5.17 8.26 1.42
N ARG A 120 4.23 9.18 1.65
CA ARG A 120 4.50 10.57 2.01
C ARG A 120 5.23 10.70 3.34
N TYR A 121 4.86 9.90 4.34
CA TYR A 121 5.39 10.01 5.70
C TYR A 121 6.67 9.21 5.94
N GLN A 122 7.14 8.44 4.96
CA GLN A 122 8.48 7.85 5.02
C GLN A 122 9.58 8.93 5.04
N PRO A 123 10.74 8.64 5.64
CA PRO A 123 11.91 9.49 5.54
C PRO A 123 12.30 9.77 4.09
N SER A 124 12.75 10.99 3.80
CA SER A 124 13.13 11.41 2.44
C SER A 124 14.24 10.56 1.82
N TRP A 125 15.17 10.08 2.65
CA TRP A 125 16.26 9.20 2.21
C TRP A 125 15.80 7.78 1.88
N LEU A 126 14.58 7.37 2.27
CA LEU A 126 14.04 6.04 2.02
C LEU A 126 13.07 6.04 0.84
N LYS A 127 12.21 7.06 0.74
CA LYS A 127 11.15 7.09 -0.28
C LYS A 127 11.68 7.57 -1.64
N PRO A 128 11.50 6.79 -2.73
CA PRO A 128 11.72 7.28 -4.09
C PRO A 128 10.70 8.37 -4.43
N TYR A 129 10.95 9.17 -5.47
CA TYR A 129 9.96 10.12 -5.96
C TYR A 129 8.68 9.38 -6.43
N ALA A 130 7.52 9.87 -6.00
CA ALA A 130 6.24 9.39 -6.47
C ALA A 130 5.27 10.55 -6.67
N LYS A 131 4.38 10.39 -7.65
CA LYS A 131 3.37 11.37 -8.02
C LYS A 131 1.99 10.77 -7.82
N TYR A 132 1.20 11.44 -6.98
CA TYR A 132 -0.23 11.17 -6.86
C TYR A 132 -1.00 11.97 -7.92
N SER A 133 -1.94 11.30 -8.57
CA SER A 133 -3.03 11.87 -9.35
C SER A 133 -4.32 11.13 -9.02
N PHE A 134 -5.46 11.66 -9.44
CA PHE A 134 -6.74 10.99 -9.21
C PHE A 134 -6.68 9.51 -9.64
N CYS A 135 -7.03 8.61 -8.71
CA CYS A 135 -6.98 7.16 -8.88
C CYS A 135 -5.59 6.58 -9.21
N THR A 136 -4.47 7.29 -9.03
CA THR A 136 -3.15 6.74 -9.36
C THR A 136 -2.05 7.25 -8.45
N LEU A 137 -1.15 6.35 -8.05
CA LEU A 137 0.13 6.68 -7.44
C LEU A 137 1.25 6.07 -8.30
N LYS A 138 2.01 6.90 -9.01
CA LYS A 138 3.15 6.47 -9.85
C LYS A 138 4.47 6.70 -9.13
N VAL A 139 5.31 5.67 -9.05
CA VAL A 139 6.68 5.72 -8.53
C VAL A 139 7.64 5.75 -9.71
N GLU A 140 8.25 6.92 -9.97
CA GLU A 140 9.00 7.15 -11.21
C GLU A 140 10.28 6.31 -11.34
N PRO A 141 11.13 6.17 -10.30
CA PRO A 141 12.41 5.44 -10.45
C PRO A 141 12.26 3.95 -10.80
N THR A 142 11.12 3.35 -10.45
CA THR A 142 10.79 1.95 -10.74
C THR A 142 9.82 1.80 -11.91
N ASP A 143 9.32 2.90 -12.47
CA ASP A 143 8.22 2.95 -13.43
C ASP A 143 7.06 2.03 -13.02
N SER A 144 6.71 2.07 -11.73
CA SER A 144 5.64 1.28 -11.14
C SER A 144 4.47 2.16 -10.73
N GLU A 145 3.27 1.62 -10.71
CA GLU A 145 2.07 2.38 -10.36
C GLU A 145 1.03 1.54 -9.62
N ILE A 146 0.26 2.22 -8.77
CA ILE A 146 -0.93 1.70 -8.11
C ILE A 146 -2.13 2.47 -8.69
N ILE A 147 -3.09 1.76 -9.26
CA ILE A 147 -4.26 2.32 -9.93
C ILE A 147 -5.53 1.93 -9.16
N GLY A 148 -6.33 2.91 -8.78
CA GLY A 148 -7.66 2.71 -8.22
C GLY A 148 -8.70 2.59 -9.33
N ILE A 149 -9.59 1.59 -9.26
CA ILE A 149 -10.72 1.47 -10.19
C ILE A 149 -12.03 1.18 -9.42
N PRO A 150 -13.20 1.58 -9.96
CA PRO A 150 -14.49 1.14 -9.44
C PRO A 150 -14.77 -0.33 -9.78
N ALA A 151 -15.61 -0.96 -8.96
CA ALA A 151 -16.31 -2.21 -9.28
C ALA A 151 -17.52 -1.95 -10.20
N GLY A 152 -18.24 -3.01 -10.56
CA GLY A 152 -19.45 -2.96 -11.40
C GLY A 152 -19.31 -3.75 -12.69
N ASP A 153 -20.30 -3.68 -13.58
CA ASP A 153 -20.42 -4.57 -14.75
C ASP A 153 -19.24 -4.50 -15.73
N ASN A 154 -18.51 -3.38 -15.77
CA ASN A 154 -17.33 -3.18 -16.62
C ASN A 154 -16.00 -3.29 -15.85
N ALA A 155 -16.02 -3.81 -14.62
CA ALA A 155 -14.84 -4.01 -13.78
C ALA A 155 -13.78 -4.89 -14.48
N GLY A 156 -14.21 -6.02 -15.04
CA GLY A 156 -13.33 -6.96 -15.73
C GLY A 156 -12.62 -6.32 -16.92
N ASP A 157 -13.33 -5.53 -17.73
CA ASP A 157 -12.76 -4.84 -18.88
C ASP A 157 -11.77 -3.74 -18.47
N GLN A 158 -12.04 -3.01 -17.39
CA GLN A 158 -11.10 -2.04 -16.84
C GLN A 158 -9.79 -2.71 -16.40
N ILE A 159 -9.86 -3.84 -15.69
CA ILE A 159 -8.68 -4.61 -15.26
C ILE A 159 -7.92 -5.12 -16.50
N ARG A 160 -8.63 -5.72 -17.46
CA ARG A 160 -8.05 -6.27 -18.69
C ARG A 160 -7.34 -5.22 -19.54
N SER A 161 -7.81 -3.96 -19.52
CA SER A 161 -7.18 -2.87 -20.27
C SER A 161 -5.80 -2.45 -19.75
N LYS A 162 -5.44 -2.83 -18.53
CA LYS A 162 -4.24 -2.36 -17.83
C LYS A 162 -3.05 -3.33 -17.92
N ASN A 163 -3.28 -4.64 -18.01
CA ASN A 163 -2.27 -5.70 -17.86
C ASN A 163 -1.60 -5.69 -16.47
N PRO A 164 -2.39 -5.80 -15.38
CA PRO A 164 -1.86 -5.70 -14.04
C PRO A 164 -0.88 -6.82 -13.72
N THR A 165 0.21 -6.48 -13.02
CA THR A 165 1.07 -7.48 -12.38
C THR A 165 0.39 -8.05 -11.14
N ARG A 166 -0.47 -7.26 -10.46
CA ARG A 166 -1.25 -7.67 -9.28
C ARG A 166 -2.62 -7.00 -9.29
N THR A 167 -3.63 -7.73 -8.79
CA THR A 167 -4.99 -7.22 -8.60
C THR A 167 -5.39 -7.35 -7.14
N ILE A 168 -5.94 -6.29 -6.57
CA ILE A 168 -6.41 -6.21 -5.19
C ILE A 168 -7.90 -5.87 -5.22
N LEU A 169 -8.73 -6.70 -4.59
CA LEU A 169 -10.18 -6.50 -4.51
C LEU A 169 -10.55 -6.12 -3.06
N ASP A 170 -10.73 -4.82 -2.77
CA ASP A 170 -11.13 -4.38 -1.44
C ASP A 170 -12.63 -4.63 -1.25
N GLU A 171 -12.99 -5.38 -0.21
CA GLU A 171 -14.39 -5.71 0.09
C GLU A 171 -15.10 -6.49 -1.03
N GLY A 172 -14.36 -7.35 -1.75
CA GLY A 172 -14.86 -8.12 -2.89
C GLY A 172 -16.09 -8.99 -2.61
N GLY A 173 -16.31 -9.41 -1.36
CA GLY A 173 -17.53 -10.14 -0.95
C GLY A 173 -18.83 -9.33 -1.08
N PHE A 174 -18.75 -8.02 -1.30
CA PHE A 174 -19.91 -7.15 -1.52
C PHE A 174 -20.09 -6.73 -2.98
N TYR A 175 -19.22 -7.19 -3.90
CA TYR A 175 -19.35 -6.83 -5.31
C TYR A 175 -20.56 -7.54 -5.92
N GLN A 176 -21.39 -6.77 -6.62
CA GLN A 176 -22.55 -7.24 -7.35
C GLN A 176 -22.25 -7.16 -8.85
N GLY A 177 -22.66 -8.18 -9.62
CA GLY A 177 -22.47 -8.23 -11.08
C GLY A 177 -21.74 -9.48 -11.56
N LYS A 178 -21.48 -9.54 -12.87
CA LYS A 178 -20.67 -10.61 -13.49
C LYS A 178 -19.19 -10.21 -13.42
N PHE A 179 -18.35 -11.11 -12.91
CA PHE A 179 -16.89 -10.98 -12.92
C PHE A 179 -16.31 -11.33 -14.29
#